data_AF-A0A9Q0Z251-F1
#
_entry.id   AF-A0A9Q0Z251-F1
#
_cell.length_a   1.000
_cell.length_b   1.000
_cell.length_c   1.000
_cell.angle_alpha   90.00
_cell.angle_beta   90.00
_cell.angle_gamma   90.00
#
_symmetry.space_group_name_H-M   'P 1'
#
loop_
_entity.id
_entity.type
_entity.pdbx_description
1 polymer ?
#
loop_
_entity_poly.entity_id
_entity_poly.type
_entity_poly.pdbx_seq_one_letter_code
_entity_poly.pdbx_strand_id
1 'polypeptide(L)'
;MDPDAFGIKDDEGEGYLVDNVLDKTGTKGTGKWTVQQAAELSVAAPTIASSLNGRFHSGLREQRAEAVFFFNQEALVTSCNAQGMNLVRAKNSIKGWDLKLGELARIWKGGCIIHAVFLDRVKKACVRNPDLPDFLADPGFAKETVERQSAW
;
A
#
# COMPACT_ATOMS: atom_id res chain seq x y z
N MET A 1 9.16 -6.63 -1.42
CA MET A 1 10.50 -6.72 -0.80
C MET A 1 11.33 -7.51 -1.77
N ASP A 2 12.55 -7.06 -2.07
CA ASP A 2 13.45 -7.84 -2.91
C ASP A 2 13.61 -9.23 -2.25
N PRO A 3 13.23 -10.34 -2.91
CA PRO A 3 13.38 -11.68 -2.33
C PRO A 3 14.83 -11.97 -1.91
N ASP A 4 15.79 -11.27 -2.52
CA ASP A 4 17.21 -11.43 -2.22
C ASP A 4 17.60 -10.86 -0.85
N ALA A 5 16.78 -9.97 -0.25
CA ALA A 5 17.10 -9.31 1.02
C ALA A 5 17.20 -10.29 2.20
N PHE A 6 16.51 -11.43 2.17
CA PHE A 6 16.54 -12.43 3.24
C PHE A 6 17.78 -13.34 3.18
N GLY A 7 18.51 -13.37 2.07
CA GLY A 7 19.69 -14.21 1.88
C GLY A 7 21.02 -13.51 2.19
N ILE A 8 20.99 -12.21 2.49
CA ILE A 8 22.19 -11.40 2.72
C ILE A 8 22.72 -11.70 4.13
N LYS A 9 23.94 -12.22 4.22
CA LYS A 9 24.65 -12.39 5.49
C LYS A 9 25.10 -11.04 6.02
N ASP A 10 25.06 -10.88 7.34
CA ASP A 10 25.62 -9.71 7.99
C ASP A 10 27.16 -9.73 7.86
N ASP A 11 27.75 -8.58 7.54
CA ASP A 11 29.19 -8.38 7.43
C ASP A 11 29.82 -7.95 8.76
N GLU A 12 29.02 -7.47 9.72
CA GLU A 12 29.47 -7.01 11.04
C GLU A 12 29.01 -7.92 12.21
N GLY A 13 28.16 -8.92 11.93
CA GLY A 13 27.52 -9.77 12.95
C GLY A 13 27.30 -11.23 12.54
N GLU A 14 26.73 -12.03 13.45
CA GLU A 14 26.27 -13.38 13.14
C GLU A 14 24.84 -13.35 12.57
N GLY A 15 24.53 -14.26 11.65
CA GLY A 15 23.19 -14.40 11.07
C GLY A 15 22.99 -13.64 9.75
N TYR A 16 21.74 -13.28 9.46
CA TYR A 16 21.37 -12.55 8.26
C TYR A 16 21.16 -11.08 8.56
N LEU A 17 21.50 -10.22 7.61
CA LEU A 17 21.41 -8.76 7.75
C LEU A 17 19.99 -8.33 8.17
N VAL A 18 18.95 -8.99 7.68
CA VAL A 18 17.55 -8.67 7.99
C VAL A 18 17.22 -8.80 9.49
N ASP A 19 17.89 -9.70 10.21
CA ASP A 19 17.64 -9.95 11.63
C ASP A 19 18.30 -8.87 12.52
N ASN A 20 19.35 -8.24 12.00
CA ASN A 20 20.13 -7.22 12.69
C ASN A 20 19.68 -5.78 12.32
N VAL A 21 18.78 -5.62 11.34
CA VAL A 21 18.17 -4.34 11.00
C VAL A 21 17.18 -3.91 12.09
N LEU A 22 17.36 -2.68 12.58
CA LEU A 22 16.44 -2.08 13.55
C LEU A 22 15.01 -2.02 12.97
N ASP A 23 14.05 -2.56 13.72
CA ASP A 23 12.63 -2.64 13.39
C ASP A 23 11.89 -1.29 13.55
N LYS A 24 12.54 -0.20 13.12
CA LYS A 24 12.04 1.17 13.15
C LYS A 24 12.09 1.75 11.76
N THR A 25 10.92 1.99 11.19
CA THR A 25 10.84 2.55 9.83
C THR A 25 10.89 4.07 9.84
N GLY A 26 11.72 4.64 8.96
CA GLY A 26 11.71 6.07 8.67
C GLY A 26 10.54 6.46 7.73
N THR A 27 10.06 7.70 7.84
CA THR A 27 9.10 8.26 6.89
C THR A 27 9.49 9.68 6.49
N LYS A 28 9.50 9.95 5.17
CA LYS A 28 9.73 11.28 4.61
C LYS A 28 8.46 12.14 4.56
N GLY A 29 7.32 11.61 5.04
CA GLY A 29 6.04 12.34 5.16
C GLY A 29 5.10 12.23 3.95
N THR A 30 5.56 11.75 2.79
CA THR A 30 4.72 11.65 1.58
C THR A 30 3.50 10.74 1.74
N GLY A 31 3.63 9.64 2.49
CA GLY A 31 2.48 8.78 2.82
C GLY A 31 1.44 9.43 3.74
N LYS A 32 1.87 10.36 4.62
CA LYS A 32 0.96 11.14 5.47
C LYS A 32 0.10 12.09 4.64
N TRP A 33 0.70 12.73 3.62
CA TRP A 33 -0.03 13.62 2.72
C TRP A 33 -1.14 12.89 1.97
N THR A 34 -0.89 11.65 1.52
CA THR A 34 -1.89 10.80 0.89
C THR A 34 -3.11 10.56 1.78
N VAL A 35 -2.90 10.22 3.06
CA VAL A 35 -3.99 9.98 4.02
C VAL A 35 -4.74 11.28 4.36
N GLN A 36 -4.02 12.38 4.54
CA GLN A 36 -4.64 13.70 4.80
C GLN A 36 -5.56 14.12 3.65
N GLN A 37 -5.08 13.96 2.41
CA GLN A 37 -5.87 14.26 1.23
C GLN A 37 -7.07 13.31 1.07
N ALA A 38 -6.93 12.04 1.43
CA ALA A 38 -8.07 11.11 1.42
C ALA A 38 -9.17 11.56 2.39
N ALA A 39 -8.79 11.99 3.59
CA ALA A 39 -9.73 12.52 4.57
C ALA A 39 -10.40 13.83 4.11
N GLU A 40 -9.62 14.79 3.59
CA GLU A 40 -10.15 16.05 3.04
C GLU A 40 -11.16 15.83 1.91
N LEU A 41 -10.93 14.83 1.08
CA LEU A 41 -11.81 14.49 -0.05
C LEU A 41 -12.92 13.50 0.32
N SER A 42 -13.04 13.11 1.60
CA SER A 42 -13.99 12.09 2.06
C SER A 42 -13.87 10.77 1.28
N VAL A 43 -12.65 10.40 0.89
CA VAL A 43 -12.32 9.14 0.21
C VAL A 43 -11.79 8.14 1.23
N ALA A 44 -12.41 6.97 1.30
CA ALA A 44 -11.94 5.90 2.17
C ALA A 44 -10.59 5.34 1.67
N ALA A 45 -9.53 5.52 2.46
CA ALA A 45 -8.21 4.90 2.23
C ALA A 45 -7.69 4.16 3.49
N PRO A 46 -8.47 3.25 4.09
CA PRO A 46 -8.17 2.68 5.40
C PRO A 46 -6.87 1.88 5.45
N THR A 47 -6.52 1.13 4.41
CA THR A 47 -5.29 0.34 4.36
C THR A 47 -4.02 1.18 4.15
N ILE A 48 -4.10 2.28 3.41
CA ILE A 48 -2.97 3.24 3.34
C ILE A 48 -2.76 3.87 4.72
N ALA A 49 -3.86 4.23 5.39
CA ALA A 49 -3.81 4.71 6.77
C ALA A 49 -3.25 3.66 7.73
N SER A 50 -3.68 2.40 7.64
CA SER A 50 -3.12 1.28 8.43
C SER A 50 -1.64 1.06 8.15
N SER A 51 -1.21 1.16 6.89
CA SER A 51 0.21 1.04 6.51
C SER A 51 1.04 2.16 7.13
N LEU A 52 0.50 3.39 7.17
CA LEU A 52 1.14 4.53 7.83
C LEU A 52 1.17 4.35 9.36
N ASN A 53 0.08 3.87 9.95
CA ASN A 53 0.01 3.56 11.38
C ASN A 53 1.04 2.49 11.77
N GLY A 54 1.22 1.44 10.96
CA GLY A 54 2.26 0.44 11.20
C GLY A 54 3.67 1.05 11.28
N ARG A 55 3.96 2.06 10.45
CA ARG A 55 5.23 2.80 10.53
C ARG A 55 5.34 3.62 11.81
N PHE A 56 4.29 4.33 12.20
CA PHE A 56 4.27 5.07 13.46
C PHE A 56 4.45 4.15 14.67
N HIS A 57 3.74 3.03 14.70
CA HIS A 57 3.89 2.01 15.74
C HIS A 57 5.30 1.41 15.79
N SER A 58 5.95 1.18 14.64
CA SER A 58 7.35 0.71 14.62
C SER A 58 8.30 1.70 15.31
N GLY A 59 7.99 3.01 15.23
CA GLY A 59 8.74 4.09 15.87
C GLY A 59 8.62 4.15 17.40
N LEU A 60 7.56 3.59 17.97
CA LEU A 60 7.27 3.56 19.42
C LEU A 60 7.93 2.35 20.10
N ARG A 61 9.23 2.15 19.88
CA ARG A 61 9.94 0.94 20.32
C ARG A 61 9.89 0.71 21.84
N GLU A 62 10.14 1.76 22.63
CA GLU A 62 10.13 1.67 24.10
C GLU A 62 8.75 1.22 24.61
N GLN A 63 7.69 1.84 24.09
CA GLN A 63 6.31 1.48 24.42
C GLN A 63 5.95 0.06 23.96
N ARG A 64 6.47 -0.40 22.81
CA ARG A 64 6.28 -1.80 22.36
C ARG A 64 6.99 -2.79 23.29
N ALA A 65 8.22 -2.49 23.72
CA ALA A 65 8.97 -3.35 24.62
C ALA A 65 8.28 -3.50 25.99
N GLU A 66 7.72 -2.40 26.51
CA GLU A 66 6.91 -2.42 27.72
C GLU A 66 5.58 -3.18 27.53
N ALA A 67 4.91 -2.99 26.40
CA ALA A 67 3.62 -3.63 26.11
C ALA A 67 3.70 -5.15 25.93
N VAL A 68 4.83 -5.67 25.44
CA VAL A 68 5.08 -7.12 25.32
C VAL A 68 5.05 -7.82 26.68
N PHE A 69 5.34 -7.10 27.77
CA PHE A 69 5.25 -7.65 29.12
C PHE A 69 3.79 -7.92 29.55
N PHE A 70 2.82 -7.25 28.92
CA PHE A 70 1.40 -7.30 29.30
C PHE A 70 0.51 -8.05 28.29
N PHE A 71 0.96 -8.28 27.05
CA PHE A 71 0.15 -8.87 25.98
C PHE A 71 0.79 -10.14 25.36
N ASN A 72 0.06 -11.26 25.42
CA ASN A 72 0.30 -12.43 24.57
C ASN A 72 -0.24 -12.13 23.14
N GLN A 73 0.56 -12.40 22.12
CA GLN A 73 0.41 -11.90 20.73
C GLN A 73 -0.84 -12.37 19.97
N GLU A 74 -1.40 -11.51 19.12
CA GLU A 74 -1.58 -11.72 17.66
C GLU A 74 -2.23 -10.50 16.95
N ALA A 75 -1.74 -10.15 15.74
CA ALA A 75 -2.53 -9.76 14.52
C ALA A 75 -1.76 -8.81 13.54
N LEU A 76 -1.85 -9.12 12.23
CA LEU A 76 -1.18 -8.44 11.08
C LEU A 76 -2.23 -7.96 10.04
N VAL A 77 -1.98 -6.88 9.27
CA VAL A 77 -2.96 -6.26 8.30
C VAL A 77 -2.37 -5.99 6.90
N THR A 78 -3.13 -6.25 5.82
CA THR A 78 -2.74 -6.06 4.38
C THR A 78 -3.83 -5.42 3.49
N SER A 79 -3.41 -4.63 2.46
CA SER A 79 -4.05 -4.25 1.15
C SER A 79 -3.94 -2.76 0.71
N CYS A 80 -2.73 -2.26 0.41
CA CYS A 80 -2.43 -0.83 0.12
C CYS A 80 -2.86 -0.32 -1.29
N ASN A 81 -3.12 -1.22 -2.26
CA ASN A 81 -3.10 -0.84 -3.70
C ASN A 81 -4.41 -0.27 -4.29
N ALA A 82 -5.59 -0.69 -3.83
CA ALA A 82 -6.87 -0.22 -4.41
C ALA A 82 -7.20 1.23 -3.99
N GLN A 83 -6.84 1.58 -2.76
CA GLN A 83 -7.19 2.87 -2.16
C GLN A 83 -6.35 4.04 -2.69
N GLY A 84 -5.11 3.77 -3.09
CA GLY A 84 -4.22 4.81 -3.64
C GLY A 84 -4.75 5.39 -4.95
N MET A 85 -5.43 4.59 -5.75
CA MET A 85 -5.96 5.01 -7.04
C MET A 85 -7.25 5.84 -6.91
N ASN A 86 -8.11 5.52 -5.93
CA ASN A 86 -9.32 6.29 -5.64
C ASN A 86 -9.00 7.73 -5.19
N LEU A 87 -7.89 7.93 -4.46
CA LEU A 87 -7.43 9.26 -4.07
C LEU A 87 -6.98 10.10 -5.28
N VAL A 88 -6.21 9.51 -6.20
CA VAL A 88 -5.71 10.22 -7.40
C VAL A 88 -6.87 10.68 -8.27
N ARG A 89 -7.92 9.85 -8.41
CA ARG A 89 -9.11 10.19 -9.18
C ARG A 89 -9.92 11.32 -8.54
N ALA A 90 -10.16 11.28 -7.22
CA ALA A 90 -10.92 12.32 -6.55
C ALA A 90 -10.27 13.71 -6.67
N LYS A 91 -8.94 13.77 -6.60
CA LYS A 91 -8.19 15.03 -6.74
C LYS A 91 -8.13 15.54 -8.18
N ASN A 92 -8.14 14.64 -9.17
CA ASN A 92 -8.19 15.00 -10.59
C ASN A 92 -9.50 15.76 -10.94
N SER A 93 -10.64 15.27 -10.45
CA SER A 93 -11.95 15.89 -10.69
C SER A 93 -12.10 17.26 -10.02
N ILE A 94 -11.57 17.44 -8.80
CA ILE A 94 -11.68 18.69 -8.04
C ILE A 94 -10.80 19.80 -8.62
N LYS A 95 -9.65 19.44 -9.18
CA LYS A 95 -8.68 20.40 -9.72
C LYS A 95 -8.80 20.61 -11.23
N GLY A 96 -9.64 19.83 -11.92
CA GLY A 96 -9.81 19.90 -13.38
C GLY A 96 -8.54 19.58 -14.15
N TRP A 97 -7.67 18.71 -13.62
CA TRP A 97 -6.32 18.48 -14.15
C TRP A 97 -6.26 17.57 -15.39
N ASP A 98 -7.39 17.02 -15.85
CA ASP A 98 -7.49 16.10 -16.99
C ASP A 98 -6.42 14.99 -16.97
N LEU A 99 -6.08 14.49 -15.78
CA LEU A 99 -5.08 13.45 -15.62
C LEU A 99 -5.58 12.14 -16.23
N LYS A 100 -4.84 11.62 -17.22
CA LYS A 100 -5.09 10.30 -17.80
C LYS A 100 -4.59 9.21 -16.84
N LEU A 101 -5.50 8.67 -16.02
CA LEU A 101 -5.19 7.63 -15.03
C LEU A 101 -4.47 6.41 -15.63
N GLY A 102 -4.78 6.05 -16.88
CA GLY A 102 -4.09 4.99 -17.62
C GLY A 102 -2.62 5.29 -17.96
N GLU A 103 -2.26 6.56 -18.13
CA GLU A 103 -0.87 7.00 -18.36
C GLU A 103 -0.10 7.12 -17.04
N LEU A 104 -0.75 7.52 -15.95
CA LEU A 104 -0.20 7.48 -14.59
C LEU A 104 0.20 6.06 -14.17
N ALA A 105 -0.68 5.08 -14.41
CA ALA A 105 -0.39 3.67 -14.18
C ALA A 105 0.75 3.15 -15.09
N ARG A 106 0.90 3.70 -16.30
CA ARG A 106 2.02 3.40 -17.21
C ARG A 106 3.35 3.98 -16.70
N ILE A 107 3.36 5.19 -16.13
CA ILE A 107 4.56 5.80 -15.56
C ILE A 107 5.03 5.02 -14.32
N TRP A 108 4.11 4.56 -13.47
CA TRP A 108 4.45 3.72 -12.30
C TRP A 108 4.96 2.32 -12.66
N LYS A 109 4.85 1.92 -13.93
CA LYS A 109 5.45 0.70 -14.49
C LYS A 109 6.93 0.90 -14.87
N GLY A 110 7.36 2.13 -15.17
CA GLY A 110 8.72 2.41 -15.65
C GLY A 110 9.60 3.05 -14.58
N GLY A 111 10.04 2.28 -13.58
CA GLY A 111 11.05 2.74 -12.60
C GLY A 111 10.55 3.13 -11.22
N CYS A 112 9.27 2.87 -10.88
CA CYS A 112 8.77 3.04 -9.52
C CYS A 112 8.84 1.73 -8.70
N ILE A 113 9.06 1.86 -7.38
CA ILE A 113 9.21 0.74 -6.42
C ILE A 113 7.98 -0.19 -6.38
N ILE A 114 6.80 0.29 -6.82
CA ILE A 114 5.53 -0.45 -6.76
C ILE A 114 5.19 -1.24 -8.04
N HIS A 115 6.11 -1.35 -8.99
CA HIS A 115 5.87 -2.07 -10.25
C HIS A 115 5.46 -3.53 -9.96
N ALA A 116 4.27 -3.91 -10.40
CA ALA A 116 3.80 -5.29 -10.39
C ALA A 116 3.01 -5.61 -11.67
N VAL A 117 3.03 -6.88 -12.10
CA VAL A 117 2.19 -7.42 -13.19
C VAL A 117 0.70 -7.11 -12.96
N PHE A 118 0.30 -6.99 -11.69
CA PHE A 118 -1.04 -6.56 -11.29
C PHE A 118 -1.47 -5.21 -11.89
N LEU A 119 -0.56 -4.24 -12.03
CA LEU A 119 -0.88 -2.91 -12.55
C LEU A 119 -1.33 -2.93 -14.02
N ASP A 120 -0.91 -3.93 -14.81
CA ASP A 120 -1.40 -4.12 -16.17
C ASP A 120 -2.89 -4.51 -16.21
N ARG A 121 -3.38 -5.21 -15.18
CA ARG A 121 -4.79 -5.58 -15.06
C ARG A 121 -5.64 -4.37 -14.70
N VAL A 122 -5.15 -3.54 -13.78
CA VAL A 122 -5.76 -2.25 -13.41
C VAL A 122 -5.89 -1.35 -14.64
N LYS A 123 -4.80 -1.22 -15.41
CA LYS A 123 -4.81 -0.46 -16.66
C LYS A 123 -5.87 -0.97 -17.64
N LYS A 124 -5.94 -2.29 -17.87
CA LYS A 124 -6.93 -2.89 -18.78
C LYS A 124 -8.37 -2.62 -18.34
N ALA A 125 -8.66 -2.61 -17.04
CA ALA A 125 -9.99 -2.27 -16.52
C ALA A 125 -10.34 -0.79 -16.77
N CYS A 126 -9.41 0.14 -16.51
CA CYS A 126 -9.62 1.56 -16.81
C CYS A 126 -9.77 1.86 -18.31
N VAL A 127 -9.09 1.11 -19.19
CA VAL A 127 -9.26 1.24 -20.64
C VAL A 127 -10.62 0.71 -21.09
N ARG A 128 -11.08 -0.39 -20.49
CA ARG A 128 -12.38 -1.00 -20.80
C ARG A 128 -13.55 -0.12 -20.36
N ASN A 129 -13.46 0.49 -19.18
CA ASN A 129 -14.46 1.41 -18.69
C ASN A 129 -13.78 2.63 -18.01
N PRO A 130 -13.65 3.75 -18.71
CA PRO A 130 -13.06 4.97 -18.17
C PRO A 130 -13.84 5.58 -17.00
N ASP A 131 -15.16 5.39 -16.98
CA ASP A 131 -16.08 5.91 -15.97
C ASP A 131 -16.36 4.91 -14.83
N LEU A 132 -15.53 3.86 -14.72
CA LEU A 132 -15.69 2.80 -13.74
C LEU A 132 -15.71 3.36 -12.32
N PRO A 133 -16.82 3.27 -11.56
CA PRO A 133 -16.95 3.93 -10.26
C PRO A 133 -16.04 3.31 -9.18
N ASP A 134 -15.74 2.02 -9.25
CA ASP A 134 -14.76 1.34 -8.38
C ASP A 134 -14.22 0.08 -9.08
N PHE A 135 -13.00 -0.35 -8.75
CA PHE A 135 -12.45 -1.58 -9.32
C PHE A 135 -13.24 -2.83 -8.93
N LEU A 136 -13.91 -2.85 -7.78
CA LEU A 136 -14.82 -3.91 -7.39
C LEU A 136 -16.10 -3.96 -8.24
N ALA A 137 -16.41 -2.89 -8.99
CA ALA A 137 -17.49 -2.88 -9.97
C ALA A 137 -17.06 -3.44 -11.34
N ASP A 138 -15.77 -3.70 -11.55
CA ASP A 138 -15.30 -4.38 -12.75
C ASP A 138 -15.56 -5.89 -12.65
N PRO A 139 -16.23 -6.53 -13.63
CA PRO A 139 -16.59 -7.95 -13.54
C PRO A 139 -15.40 -8.89 -13.32
N GLY A 140 -14.23 -8.56 -13.85
CA GLY A 140 -13.02 -9.37 -13.68
C GLY A 140 -12.48 -9.34 -12.26
N PHE A 141 -12.46 -8.15 -11.64
CA PHE A 141 -12.04 -7.98 -10.25
C PHE A 141 -13.10 -8.44 -9.25
N ALA A 142 -14.38 -8.21 -9.54
CA ALA A 142 -15.50 -8.67 -8.71
C ALA A 142 -15.49 -10.20 -8.56
N LYS A 143 -15.35 -10.92 -9.67
CA LYS A 143 -15.28 -12.39 -9.68
C LYS A 143 -14.10 -12.90 -8.85
N GLU A 144 -12.91 -12.34 -9.06
CA GLU A 144 -11.71 -12.77 -8.32
C GLU A 144 -11.82 -12.47 -6.82
N THR A 145 -12.47 -11.37 -6.44
CA THR A 145 -12.72 -11.03 -5.04
C THR A 145 -13.62 -12.06 -4.38
N VAL A 146 -14.71 -12.46 -5.05
CA VAL A 146 -15.62 -13.50 -4.56
C VAL A 146 -14.90 -14.86 -4.45
N GLU A 147 -14.09 -15.22 -5.44
CA GLU A 147 -13.35 -16.49 -5.45
C GLU A 147 -12.29 -16.59 -4.33
N ARG A 148 -11.74 -15.46 -3.89
CA ARG A 148 -10.68 -15.42 -2.87
C ARG A 148 -11.20 -15.06 -1.48
N GLN A 149 -12.46 -14.62 -1.35
CA GLN A 149 -13.05 -14.19 -0.09
C GLN A 149 -13.04 -15.28 0.99
N SER A 150 -13.15 -16.56 0.61
CA SER A 150 -13.13 -17.68 1.53
C SER A 150 -11.74 -18.03 2.08
N ALA A 151 -10.68 -17.53 1.45
CA ALA A 151 -9.29 -17.74 1.85
C ALA A 151 -8.69 -16.53 2.60
N TRP A 152 -9.49 -15.46 2.74
CA TRP A 152 -9.19 -14.28 3.57
C TRP A 152 -9.73 -14.46 4.99
#